data_AF-A0A0A2B8S9-F1
#
_entry.id   AF-A0A0A2B8S9-F1
#
_cell.length_a   1.000
_cell.length_b   1.000
_cell.length_c   1.000
_cell.angle_alpha   90.00
_cell.angle_beta   90.00
_cell.angle_gamma   90.00
#
_symmetry.space_group_name_H-M   'P 1'
#
loop_
_entity.id
_entity.type
_entity.pdbx_description
1 polymer ?
#
loop_
_entity_poly.entity_id
_entity_poly.type
_entity_poly.pdbx_seq_one_letter_code
_entity_poly.pdbx_strand_id
1 'polypeptide(L)' 'MISSINLKDLPIQDLAIAGLIIFIMSTIIANIYDPLLGISYAFGNILTLTFLSWLYKETWSDPRK' A
#
# COMPACT_ATOMS: atom_id res chain seq x y z
N MET A 1 2.95 -4.75 -29.96
CA MET A 1 3.02 -3.35 -29.49
C MET A 1 2.84 -3.38 -27.98
N ILE A 2 3.93 -3.58 -27.24
CA ILE A 2 3.88 -3.65 -25.78
C ILE A 2 3.80 -2.20 -25.32
N SER A 3 2.62 -1.78 -24.91
CA SER A 3 2.43 -0.45 -24.33
C SER A 3 3.35 -0.35 -23.11
N SER A 4 4.37 0.49 -23.20
CA SER A 4 5.24 0.81 -22.09
C SER A 4 4.41 1.57 -21.07
N ILE A 5 3.80 0.83 -20.13
CA ILE A 5 3.16 1.41 -18.95
C ILE A 5 4.30 2.10 -18.18
N ASN A 6 4.42 3.40 -18.38
CA ASN A 6 5.41 4.24 -17.72
C ASN A 6 4.96 4.38 -16.26
N LEU A 7 5.30 3.38 -15.44
CA LEU A 7 4.94 3.28 -14.02
C LEU A 7 5.51 4.43 -13.19
N LYS A 8 6.47 5.20 -13.73
CA LYS A 8 7.17 6.31 -13.09
C LYS A 8 6.28 7.50 -12.69
N ASP A 9 5.12 7.68 -13.32
CA ASP A 9 4.33 8.92 -13.16
C ASP A 9 3.05 8.76 -12.33
N LEU A 10 2.80 7.59 -11.73
CA LEU A 10 1.53 7.38 -11.02
C LEU A 10 1.73 7.06 -9.54
N PRO A 11 0.91 7.65 -8.63
CA PRO A 11 0.83 7.27 -7.21
C PRO A 11 0.47 5.77 -6.99
N ILE A 12 0.16 5.07 -8.07
CA ILE A 12 -0.03 3.62 -8.14
C ILE A 12 1.29 2.84 -7.94
N GLN A 13 2.46 3.38 -8.32
CA GLN A 13 3.75 2.69 -8.08
C GLN A 13 4.05 2.62 -6.58
N ASP A 14 3.90 3.72 -5.86
CA ASP A 14 4.10 3.76 -4.40
C ASP A 14 3.09 2.87 -3.67
N LEU A 15 1.83 2.86 -4.13
CA LEU A 15 0.81 1.98 -3.57
C LEU A 15 1.11 0.49 -3.82
N ALA A 16 1.61 0.15 -5.01
CA ALA A 16 1.99 -1.22 -5.35
C ALA A 16 3.19 -1.70 -4.52
N ILE A 17 4.20 -0.82 -4.31
CA ILE A 17 5.36 -1.13 -3.49
C ILE A 17 4.95 -1.28 -2.01
N ALA A 18 4.15 -0.37 -1.48
CA ALA A 18 3.62 -0.47 -0.11
C ALA A 18 2.78 -1.73 0.09
N GLY A 19 1.91 -2.05 -0.87
CA GLY A 19 1.11 -3.28 -0.86
C GLY A 19 1.97 -4.55 -0.87
N LEU A 20 3.05 -4.58 -1.67
CA LEU A 20 3.99 -5.69 -1.71
C LEU A 20 4.69 -5.88 -0.35
N ILE A 21 5.12 -4.79 0.28
CA ILE A 21 5.78 -4.83 1.61
C ILE A 21 4.81 -5.37 2.67
N ILE A 22 3.57 -4.88 2.69
CA ILE A 22 2.53 -5.36 3.61
C ILE A 22 2.26 -6.84 3.38
N PHE A 23 2.22 -7.28 2.13
CA PHE A 23 1.98 -8.68 1.77
C PHE A 23 3.10 -9.61 2.25
N ILE A 24 4.38 -9.23 2.04
CA ILE A 24 5.54 -10.00 2.51
C ILE A 24 5.52 -10.08 4.05
N MET A 25 5.35 -8.95 4.74
CA MET A 25 5.31 -8.92 6.20
C MET A 25 4.13 -9.71 6.75
N SER A 26 2.95 -9.60 6.14
CA SER A 26 1.76 -10.40 6.49
C SER A 26 2.02 -11.90 6.34
N THR A 27 2.71 -12.32 5.29
CA THR A 27 3.03 -13.73 5.04
C THR A 27 3.99 -14.27 6.10
N ILE A 28 4.99 -13.46 6.48
CA ILE A 28 5.92 -13.81 7.57
C ILE A 28 5.16 -13.95 8.90
N ILE A 29 4.26 -13.02 9.22
CA ILE A 29 3.46 -13.05 10.45
C ILE A 29 2.52 -14.25 10.47
N ALA A 30 1.83 -14.54 9.36
CA ALA A 30 0.95 -15.68 9.21
C ALA A 30 1.67 -17.03 9.40
N ASN A 31 2.94 -17.09 8.99
CA ASN A 31 3.76 -18.30 9.07
C ASN A 31 4.42 -18.49 10.45
N ILE A 32 4.73 -17.41 11.19
CA ILE A 32 5.38 -17.49 12.51
C ILE A 32 4.35 -17.60 13.64
N TYR A 33 3.22 -16.89 13.53
CA TYR A 33 2.26 -16.79 14.62
C TYR A 33 0.98 -17.55 14.31
N ASP A 34 0.05 -16.89 13.61
CA ASP A 34 -1.24 -17.45 13.24
C ASP A 34 -1.72 -16.78 11.95
N PRO A 35 -2.35 -17.52 11.03
CA PRO A 35 -2.89 -16.96 9.79
C PRO A 35 -3.85 -15.78 10.01
N LEU A 36 -4.66 -15.81 11.08
CA LEU A 36 -5.60 -14.72 11.40
C LEU A 36 -4.85 -13.43 11.75
N LEU A 37 -3.70 -13.53 12.41
CA LEU A 37 -2.88 -12.37 12.74
C LEU A 37 -2.27 -11.75 11.48
N GLY A 38 -1.81 -12.56 10.53
CA GLY A 38 -1.37 -12.07 9.22
C GLY A 38 -2.49 -11.32 8.48
N ILE A 39 -3.69 -11.91 8.42
CA ILE A 39 -4.86 -11.26 7.79
C ILE A 39 -5.19 -9.93 8.49
N SER A 40 -5.24 -9.92 9.82
CA SER A 40 -5.52 -8.70 10.59
C SER A 40 -4.47 -7.62 10.38
N TYR A 41 -3.20 -8.01 10.24
CA TYR A 41 -2.10 -7.11 9.94
C TYR A 41 -2.25 -6.50 8.54
N ALA A 42 -2.50 -7.32 7.52
CA ALA A 42 -2.71 -6.82 6.16
C ALA A 42 -3.91 -5.88 6.09
N PHE A 43 -5.03 -6.27 6.71
CA PHE A 43 -6.25 -5.47 6.72
C PHE A 43 -6.05 -4.13 7.45
N GLY A 44 -5.42 -4.15 8.63
CA GLY A 44 -5.11 -2.94 9.40
C GLY A 44 -4.19 -1.98 8.66
N ASN A 45 -3.18 -2.49 7.96
CA ASN A 45 -2.27 -1.66 7.17
C ASN A 45 -2.98 -1.01 5.96
N ILE A 46 -3.84 -1.76 5.25
CA ILE A 46 -4.62 -1.21 4.13
C ILE A 46 -5.60 -0.14 4.62
N LEU A 47 -6.28 -0.38 5.75
CA LEU A 47 -7.16 0.61 6.38
C LEU A 47 -6.41 1.88 6.76
N THR A 48 -5.23 1.72 7.37
CA THR A 48 -4.38 2.83 7.80
C THR A 48 -3.91 3.65 6.60
N LEU A 49 -3.41 3.00 5.54
CA LEU A 49 -3.00 3.68 4.30
C LEU A 49 -4.17 4.42 3.63
N THR A 50 -5.34 3.80 3.58
CA THR A 50 -6.55 4.43 3.03
C THR A 50 -6.96 5.64 3.86
N PHE A 51 -6.92 5.51 5.20
CA PHE A 51 -7.24 6.59 6.12
C PHE A 51 -6.23 7.74 6.03
N LEU A 52 -4.93 7.47 5.98
CA LEU A 52 -3.89 8.49 5.78
C LEU A 52 -4.02 9.15 4.41
N SER A 53 -4.27 8.38 3.35
CA SER A 53 -4.49 8.91 2.01
C SER A 53 -5.71 9.83 1.97
N TRP A 54 -6.77 9.49 2.70
CA TRP A 54 -7.95 10.33 2.85
C TRP A 54 -7.68 11.57 3.70
N LEU A 55 -7.03 11.42 4.87
CA LEU A 55 -6.75 12.50 5.81
C LEU A 55 -5.81 13.56 5.23
N TYR A 56 -4.76 13.12 4.55
CA TYR A 56 -3.75 14.00 3.95
C TYR A 56 -4.01 14.26 2.46
N LYS A 57 -5.20 13.91 1.95
CA LYS A 57 -5.54 14.08 0.52
C LYS A 57 -5.25 15.50 0.03
N GLU A 58 -5.55 16.51 0.83
CA GLU A 58 -5.29 17.91 0.50
C GLU A 58 -3.82 18.32 0.59
N THR A 59 -3.02 17.63 1.42
CA THR A 59 -1.58 17.88 1.57
C THR A 59 -0.78 17.28 0.42
N TRP A 60 -1.24 16.17 -0.15
CA TRP A 60 -0.56 15.48 -1.26
C TRP A 60 -1.12 15.84 -2.65
N SER A 61 -2.33 16.40 -2.74
CA SER A 61 -3.01 16.70 -4.01
C SER A 61 -2.68 18.08 -4.61
N ASP A 62 -1.86 18.90 -3.95
CA ASP A 62 -1.42 20.19 -4.52
C ASP A 62 0.05 20.11 -4.96
N PRO A 63 0.33 19.82 -6.25
CA PRO A 63 1.69 19.88 -6.80
C PRO A 63 2.16 21.33 -7.04
N ARG A 64 1.40 22.37 -6.66
CA ARG A 64 1.65 23.78 -7.01
C ARG A 64 1.73 24.73 -5.79
N LYS A 65 2.00 24.21 -4.59
CA LYS A 65 2.36 25.05 -3.43
C LYS A 65 3.79 24.82 -2.99
#